data_AF-A0A6J7LPL0-F1
#
_entry.id   AF-A0A6J7LPL0-F1
#
_cell.length_a   1.000
_cell.length_b   1.000
_cell.length_c   1.000
_cell.angle_alpha   90.00
_cell.angle_beta   90.00
_cell.angle_gamma   90.00
#
_symmetry.space_group_name_H-M   'P 1'
#
loop_
_entity.id
_entity.type
_entity.pdbx_description
1 polymer ?
#
loop_
_entity_poly.entity_id
_entity_poly.type
_entity_poly.pdbx_seq_one_letter_code
_entity_poly.pdbx_strand_id
1 'polypeptide(L)'
;MEVLSRYEEDDRPADARFTVDSGMIKDTYELEYDWEGVESVSWTLTKGEMLTALDGSYRLSDNGDGSTSVAYQLAVDVKMPMIGMLKRKAEKVIIDTALKGLKKRVEAISTPDS
;
A
#
# COMPACT_ATOMS: atom_id res chain seq x y z
N MET A 1 -8.47 -4.16 7.02
CA MET A 1 -8.37 -4.54 5.60
C MET A 1 -9.40 -5.61 5.36
N GLU A 2 -10.16 -5.47 4.28
CA GLU A 2 -11.15 -6.43 3.79
C GLU A 2 -10.77 -6.78 2.35
N VAL A 3 -10.65 -8.06 2.00
CA VAL A 3 -10.44 -8.49 0.60
C VAL A 3 -11.81 -8.50 -0.08
N LEU A 4 -11.94 -7.76 -1.19
CA LEU A 4 -13.19 -7.66 -1.95
C LEU A 4 -13.26 -8.70 -3.05
N SER A 5 -12.13 -9.02 -3.68
CA SER A 5 -12.01 -9.98 -4.77
C SER A 5 -10.62 -10.64 -4.77
N ARG A 6 -10.49 -11.79 -5.43
CA ARG A 6 -9.23 -12.55 -5.56
C ARG A 6 -9.06 -13.09 -6.98
N TYR A 7 -7.81 -13.25 -7.41
CA TYR A 7 -7.47 -13.97 -8.63
C TYR A 7 -7.69 -15.48 -8.41
N GLU A 8 -8.32 -16.14 -9.38
CA GLU A 8 -8.69 -17.56 -9.26
C GLU A 8 -7.48 -18.50 -9.27
N GLU A 9 -6.39 -18.08 -9.92
CA GLU A 9 -5.22 -18.93 -10.20
C GLU A 9 -4.34 -19.14 -8.96
N ASP A 10 -4.29 -18.17 -8.05
CA ASP A 10 -3.32 -18.14 -6.94
C ASP A 10 -3.93 -17.62 -5.61
N ASP A 11 -5.25 -17.39 -5.58
CA ASP A 11 -5.99 -16.85 -4.43
C ASP A 11 -5.46 -15.50 -3.92
N ARG A 12 -4.67 -14.78 -4.71
CA ARG A 12 -4.14 -13.47 -4.30
C ARG A 12 -5.23 -12.40 -4.37
N PRO A 13 -5.22 -11.42 -3.44
CA PRO A 13 -6.16 -10.31 -3.50
C PRO A 13 -6.07 -9.56 -4.84
N ALA A 14 -7.20 -9.40 -5.51
CA ALA A 14 -7.33 -8.55 -6.68
C ALA A 14 -7.79 -7.14 -6.24
N ASP A 15 -8.81 -7.06 -5.38
CA ASP A 15 -9.27 -5.82 -4.78
C ASP A 15 -9.29 -5.91 -3.25
N ALA A 16 -8.94 -4.82 -2.57
CA ALA A 16 -9.09 -4.75 -1.11
C ALA A 16 -9.51 -3.36 -0.63
N ARG A 17 -10.34 -3.34 0.42
CA ARG A 17 -10.76 -2.14 1.15
C ARG A 17 -9.95 -1.95 2.43
N PHE A 18 -9.57 -0.70 2.68
CA PHE A 18 -8.87 -0.26 3.87
C PHE A 18 -9.67 0.85 4.55
N THR A 19 -9.65 0.83 5.87
CA THR A 19 -10.15 1.93 6.71
C THR A 19 -9.01 2.35 7.61
N VAL A 20 -8.66 3.63 7.54
CA VAL A 20 -7.69 4.27 8.43
C VAL A 20 -8.46 5.20 9.35
N ASP A 21 -8.22 5.07 10.65
CA ASP A 21 -8.70 6.01 11.65
C ASP A 21 -7.55 6.29 12.63
N SER A 22 -6.91 7.45 12.47
CA SER A 22 -5.82 7.90 13.34
C SER A 22 -6.23 9.11 14.18
N GLY A 23 -7.54 9.35 14.35
CA GLY A 23 -8.11 10.52 15.02
C GLY A 23 -8.08 11.81 14.18
N MET A 24 -6.90 12.20 13.66
CA MET A 24 -6.75 13.37 12.79
C MET A 24 -7.12 13.10 11.32
N ILE A 25 -6.98 11.85 10.89
CA ILE A 25 -7.23 11.42 9.51
C ILE A 25 -8.14 10.21 9.60
N LYS A 26 -9.24 10.27 8.85
CA LYS A 26 -10.15 9.15 8.68
C LYS A 26 -10.44 8.99 7.20
N ASP A 27 -10.10 7.84 6.65
CA ASP A 27 -10.31 7.55 5.24
C ASP A 27 -10.74 6.10 5.06
N THR A 28 -11.61 5.88 4.07
CA THR A 28 -11.91 4.55 3.55
C THR A 28 -11.55 4.54 2.08
N TYR A 29 -10.66 3.63 1.70
CA TYR A 29 -10.17 3.54 0.33
C TYR A 29 -10.07 2.09 -0.14
N GLU A 30 -10.15 1.89 -1.45
CA GLU A 30 -10.07 0.61 -2.14
C GLU A 30 -8.89 0.65 -3.11
N LEU A 31 -8.14 -0.45 -3.15
CA LEU A 31 -7.01 -0.65 -4.04
C LEU A 31 -7.25 -1.87 -4.91
N GLU A 32 -6.94 -1.73 -6.20
CA GLU A 32 -6.77 -2.85 -7.12
C GLU A 32 -5.29 -3.24 -7.13
N TYR A 33 -5.01 -4.55 -7.17
CA TYR A 33 -3.67 -5.13 -7.20
C TYR A 33 -3.41 -5.82 -8.53
N ASP A 34 -2.24 -5.57 -9.08
CA ASP A 34 -1.70 -6.30 -10.22
C ASP A 34 -0.43 -7.04 -9.78
N TRP A 35 -0.40 -8.35 -9.99
CA TRP A 35 0.67 -9.23 -9.55
C TRP A 35 1.47 -9.76 -10.74
N GLU A 36 2.77 -9.52 -10.72
CA GLU A 36 3.71 -10.04 -11.71
C GLU A 36 4.56 -11.13 -11.05
N GLY A 37 4.12 -12.39 -11.20
CA GLY A 37 4.76 -13.53 -10.53
C GLY A 37 4.79 -13.35 -9.02
N VAL A 38 5.74 -13.98 -8.33
CA VAL A 38 5.89 -13.84 -6.87
C VAL A 38 6.73 -12.62 -6.47
N GLU A 39 7.43 -12.03 -7.43
CA GLU A 39 8.47 -11.04 -7.20
C GLU A 39 7.96 -9.61 -7.24
N SER A 40 6.82 -9.35 -7.86
CA SER A 40 6.34 -7.99 -8.07
C SER A 40 4.83 -7.88 -7.87
N VAL A 41 4.44 -6.78 -7.22
CA VAL A 41 3.04 -6.38 -7.08
C VAL A 41 2.95 -4.88 -7.19
N SER A 42 2.00 -4.40 -7.97
CA SER A 42 1.60 -3.01 -8.01
C SER A 42 0.17 -2.83 -7.53
N TRP A 43 -0.17 -1.62 -7.13
CA TRP A 43 -1.52 -1.27 -6.75
C TRP A 43 -1.87 0.13 -7.20
N THR A 44 -3.16 0.32 -7.43
CA THR A 44 -3.74 1.61 -7.83
C THR A 44 -5.00 1.89 -7.03
N LEU A 45 -5.21 3.16 -6.71
CA LEU A 45 -6.42 3.62 -6.02
C LEU A 45 -7.63 3.56 -6.95
N THR A 46 -8.60 2.72 -6.61
CA THR A 46 -9.88 2.66 -7.33
C THR A 46 -10.97 3.51 -6.67
N LYS A 47 -10.86 3.72 -5.36
CA LYS A 47 -11.79 4.54 -4.59
C LYS A 47 -11.12 5.11 -3.35
N GLY A 48 -11.39 6.36 -3.01
CA GLY A 48 -10.97 6.99 -1.75
C GLY A 48 -11.91 8.12 -1.36
N GLU A 49 -12.13 8.32 -0.06
CA GLU A 49 -12.89 9.47 0.44
C GLU A 49 -11.97 10.71 0.50
N MET A 50 -10.76 10.54 1.04
CA MET A 50 -9.74 11.59 1.14
C MET A 50 -8.63 11.45 0.10
N LEU A 51 -8.13 10.24 -0.10
CA LEU A 51 -7.13 9.94 -1.13
C LEU A 51 -7.71 10.12 -2.53
N THR A 52 -6.92 10.72 -3.41
CA THR A 52 -7.24 10.85 -4.85
C THR A 52 -6.26 10.10 -5.72
N ALA A 53 -5.06 9.78 -5.22
CA ALA A 53 -4.16 8.80 -5.81
C ALA A 53 -3.41 8.07 -4.68
N LEU A 54 -3.19 6.77 -4.86
CA LEU A 54 -2.35 5.94 -3.99
C LEU A 54 -1.81 4.80 -4.85
N ASP A 55 -0.83 5.15 -5.68
CA ASP A 55 -0.22 4.20 -6.61
C ASP A 55 1.13 3.77 -6.07
N GLY A 56 1.42 2.49 -6.17
CA GLY A 56 2.71 2.01 -5.71
C GLY A 56 3.05 0.65 -6.28
N SER A 57 4.30 0.29 -6.07
CA SER A 57 4.80 -1.01 -6.46
C SER A 57 5.82 -1.52 -5.47
N TYR A 58 5.90 -2.84 -5.43
CA TYR A 58 6.89 -3.60 -4.72
C TYR A 58 7.57 -4.53 -5.71
N ARG A 59 8.90 -4.56 -5.68
CA ARG A 59 9.69 -5.52 -6.45
C ARG A 59 10.77 -6.14 -5.59
N LEU A 60 10.78 -7.47 -5.60
CA LEU A 60 11.80 -8.30 -5.01
C LEU A 60 12.95 -8.51 -5.97
N SER A 61 14.14 -8.62 -5.41
CA SER A 61 15.31 -9.04 -6.15
C SER A 61 16.17 -9.90 -5.23
N ASP A 62 16.40 -11.14 -5.62
CA ASP A 62 17.35 -12.03 -4.94
C ASP A 62 18.78 -11.49 -5.15
N ASN A 63 19.52 -11.35 -4.06
CA ASN A 63 20.90 -10.87 -4.10
C ASN A 63 21.91 -12.03 -4.27
N GLY A 64 21.46 -13.29 -4.24
CA GLY A 64 22.30 -14.48 -4.42
C GLY A 64 23.16 -14.86 -3.22
N ASP A 65 23.05 -14.13 -2.11
CA ASP A 65 23.72 -14.37 -0.83
C ASP A 65 22.75 -14.82 0.28
N GLY A 66 21.52 -15.20 -0.11
CA GLY A 66 20.44 -15.54 0.80
C GLY A 66 19.69 -14.31 1.35
N SER A 67 20.06 -13.10 0.93
CA SER A 67 19.30 -11.88 1.22
C SER A 67 18.42 -11.48 0.03
N THR A 68 17.37 -10.71 0.33
CA THR A 68 16.45 -10.19 -0.67
C THR A 68 16.40 -8.67 -0.59
N SER A 69 16.61 -8.03 -1.73
CA SER A 69 16.40 -6.59 -1.89
C SER A 69 14.94 -6.30 -2.20
N VAL A 70 14.43 -5.22 -1.59
CA VAL A 70 13.09 -4.71 -1.80
C VAL A 70 13.17 -3.32 -2.41
N ALA A 71 12.71 -3.17 -3.65
CA ALA A 71 12.47 -1.87 -4.25
C ALA A 71 11.00 -1.48 -4.06
N TYR A 72 10.76 -0.26 -3.58
CA TYR A 72 9.42 0.28 -3.40
C TYR A 72 9.27 1.62 -4.11
N GLN A 73 8.08 1.85 -4.67
CA GLN A 73 7.67 3.14 -5.22
C GLN A 73 6.28 3.48 -4.67
N LEU A 74 6.05 4.76 -4.36
CA LEU A 74 4.79 5.23 -3.83
C LEU A 74 4.52 6.66 -4.29
N ALA A 75 3.37 6.88 -4.92
CA ALA A 75 2.79 8.16 -5.23
C ALA A 75 1.47 8.32 -4.45
N VAL A 76 1.28 9.49 -3.82
CA VAL A 76 0.11 9.75 -2.96
C VAL A 76 -0.41 11.15 -3.24
N ASP A 77 -1.69 11.26 -3.59
CA ASP A 77 -2.41 12.53 -3.70
C ASP A 77 -3.66 12.52 -2.80
N VAL A 78 -4.02 13.69 -2.28
CA VAL A 78 -5.18 13.88 -1.40
C VAL A 78 -6.06 15.04 -1.85
N LYS A 79 -7.37 14.90 -1.65
CA LYS A 79 -8.40 15.89 -2.00
C LYS A 79 -8.35 17.16 -1.15
N MET A 80 -7.63 17.16 -0.02
CA MET A 80 -7.74 18.24 0.96
C MET A 80 -6.95 19.50 0.59
N PRO A 81 -7.59 20.69 0.60
CA PRO A 81 -6.91 21.98 0.49
C PRO A 81 -6.29 22.32 1.86
N MET A 82 -5.24 21.62 2.28
CA MET A 82 -4.62 21.91 3.58
C MET A 82 -3.87 23.25 3.51
N ILE A 83 -4.47 24.33 4.02
CA ILE A 83 -3.85 25.65 4.07
C ILE A 83 -2.90 25.72 5.28
N GLY A 84 -1.61 25.95 5.04
CA GLY A 84 -0.62 26.28 6.08
C GLY A 84 0.16 25.11 6.69
N MET A 85 0.85 25.37 7.81
CA MET A 85 1.90 24.51 8.40
C MET A 85 1.39 23.14 8.91
N LEU A 86 0.07 22.98 9.12
CA LEU A 86 -0.60 21.71 9.44
C LEU A 86 -0.57 20.71 8.27
N LYS A 87 -0.51 21.19 7.01
CA LYS A 87 -0.43 20.38 5.78
C LYS A 87 0.73 19.40 5.83
N ARG A 88 1.94 19.89 6.13
CA ARG A 88 3.17 19.07 6.11
C ARG A 88 3.16 17.96 7.16
N LYS A 89 2.55 18.19 8.33
CA LYS A 89 2.44 17.16 9.37
C LYS A 89 1.43 16.09 8.98
N ALA A 90 0.26 16.48 8.47
CA ALA A 90 -0.75 15.53 8.04
C ALA A 90 -0.31 14.74 6.79
N GLU A 91 0.30 15.39 5.78
CA GLU A 91 0.91 14.72 4.62
C GLU A 91 1.98 13.71 5.07
N LYS A 92 2.89 14.11 5.96
CA LYS A 92 3.90 13.20 6.50
C LYS A 92 3.27 12.02 7.25
N VAL A 93 2.23 12.24 8.05
CA VAL A 93 1.54 11.16 8.76
C VAL A 93 0.82 10.22 7.79
N ILE A 94 0.20 10.72 6.72
CA ILE A 94 -0.42 9.90 5.67
C ILE A 94 0.63 9.04 4.98
N ILE A 95 1.74 9.65 4.55
CA ILE A 95 2.86 8.94 3.91
C ILE A 95 3.47 7.91 4.87
N ASP A 96 3.79 8.30 6.11
CA ASP A 96 4.37 7.40 7.11
C ASP A 96 3.40 6.25 7.46
N THR A 97 2.09 6.48 7.45
CA THR A 97 1.07 5.45 7.71
C THR A 97 0.94 4.51 6.53
N ALA A 98 0.90 5.03 5.30
CA ALA A 98 0.92 4.23 4.08
C ALA A 98 2.19 3.36 4.03
N LEU A 99 3.36 3.96 4.29
CA LEU A 99 4.65 3.25 4.32
C LEU A 99 4.74 2.23 5.46
N LYS A 100 4.22 2.52 6.66
CA LYS A 100 4.20 1.56 7.79
C LYS A 100 3.25 0.39 7.52
N GLY A 101 2.06 0.65 6.99
CA GLY A 101 1.12 -0.39 6.60
C GLY A 101 1.71 -1.29 5.52
N LEU A 102 2.40 -0.68 4.54
CA LEU A 102 3.09 -1.39 3.47
C LEU A 102 4.25 -2.24 3.98
N LYS A 103 5.13 -1.67 4.81
CA LYS A 103 6.27 -2.41 5.39
C LYS A 103 5.81 -3.65 6.16
N LYS A 104 4.77 -3.54 6.99
CA LYS A 104 4.22 -4.68 7.73
C LYS A 104 3.71 -5.79 6.82
N ARG A 105 3.12 -5.43 5.67
CA ARG A 105 2.65 -6.40 4.68
C ARG A 105 3.82 -7.09 3.98
N VAL A 106 4.85 -6.33 3.61
CA VAL A 106 6.09 -6.88 3.03
C VAL A 106 6.73 -7.90 3.97
N GLU A 107 6.92 -7.54 5.24
CA GLU A 107 7.51 -8.44 6.23
C GLU A 107 6.66 -9.71 6.46
N ALA A 108 5.34 -9.61 6.31
CA ALA A 108 4.44 -10.76 6.41
C ALA A 108 4.49 -11.70 5.20
N ILE A 109 4.83 -11.20 4.00
CA ILE A 109 4.96 -12.00 2.78
C ILE A 109 6.36 -12.65 2.70
N SER A 110 7.39 -11.99 3.26
CA SER A 110 8.77 -12.48 3.27
C SER A 110 9.09 -13.49 4.38
N THR A 111 8.13 -13.88 5.19
CA THR A 111 8.31 -14.98 6.17
C THR A 111 7.78 -16.27 5.54
N PRO A 112 8.61 -17.11 4.92
CA PRO A 112 8.22 -18.49 4.69
C PRO A 112 8.03 -19.16 6.05
N ASP A 113 6.94 -19.91 6.20
CA ASP A 113 6.72 -20.82 7.33
C ASP A 113 8.01 -21.65 7.54
N SER A 114 8.47 -21.67 8.80
CA SER A 114 9.71 -22.35 9.21
C SER A 114 9.61 -23.87 9.13
#